data_AF-A0AAW2Q2V4-F1
#
_entry.id   AF-A0AAW2Q2V4-F1
#
_cell.length_a   1.000
_cell.length_b   1.000
_cell.length_c   1.000
_cell.angle_alpha   90.00
_cell.angle_beta   90.00
_cell.angle_gamma   90.00
#
_symmetry.space_group_name_H-M   'P 1'
#
loop_
_entity.id
_entity.type
_entity.pdbx_description
1 polymer ?
#
loop_
_entity_poly.entity_id
_entity_poly.type
_entity_poly.pdbx_seq_one_letter_code
_entity_poly.pdbx_strand_id
1 'polypeptide(L)'
;MLALLARRYYWLRMKEDVEAYVRTCLVCQLNKVEKKKETGLLQPLPIPEGPWQSVSMDFIPSFLKVNGIASILVAVDRFSKYGIFMVASHACPTEMVAKLFFKNITKYFGGP
;
A
#
# COMPACT_ATOMS: atom_id res chain seq x y z
N MET A 1 -33.60 -2.90 -4.02
CA MET A 1 -34.40 -2.96 -5.27
C MET A 1 -35.59 -3.89 -5.14
N LEU A 2 -35.40 -5.19 -4.88
CA LEU A 2 -36.49 -6.17 -4.72
C LEU A 2 -37.55 -5.74 -3.68
N ALA A 3 -37.11 -5.32 -2.49
CA ALA A 3 -38.02 -4.87 -1.42
C ALA A 3 -38.82 -3.59 -1.75
N LEU A 4 -38.40 -2.80 -2.74
CA LEU A 4 -39.16 -1.62 -3.18
C LEU A 4 -40.22 -2.00 -4.21
N LEU A 5 -39.86 -2.85 -5.17
CA LEU A 5 -40.78 -3.36 -6.18
C LEU A 5 -41.88 -4.22 -5.56
N ALA A 6 -41.53 -5.06 -4.58
CA ALA A 6 -42.46 -5.99 -3.92
C ALA A 6 -43.56 -5.29 -3.10
N ARG A 7 -43.48 -3.96 -2.89
CA ARG A 7 -44.52 -3.19 -2.20
C ARG A 7 -45.74 -2.92 -3.08
N ARG A 8 -45.59 -2.98 -4.41
CA ARG A 8 -46.62 -2.55 -5.36
C ARG A 8 -46.85 -3.54 -6.51
N TYR A 9 -45.91 -4.46 -6.74
CA TYR A 9 -45.94 -5.38 -7.86
C TYR A 9 -45.59 -6.79 -7.41
N TYR A 10 -46.18 -7.77 -8.09
CA TYR A 10 -45.86 -9.18 -7.94
C TYR A 10 -45.98 -9.88 -9.29
N TRP A 11 -45.03 -10.75 -9.59
CA TRP A 11 -45.12 -11.70 -10.69
C TRP A 11 -44.28 -12.95 -10.38
N LEU A 12 -44.52 -14.01 -11.15
CA LEU A 12 -43.80 -15.26 -11.02
C LEU A 12 -42.31 -15.04 -11.37
N ARG A 13 -41.39 -15.44 -10.48
CA ARG A 13 -39.91 -15.29 -10.63
C ARG A 13 -39.36 -13.86 -10.58
N MET A 14 -40.09 -12.95 -9.93
CA MET A 14 -39.68 -11.56 -9.73
C MET A 14 -38.28 -11.38 -9.11
N LYS A 15 -37.87 -12.27 -8.21
CA LYS A 15 -36.54 -12.20 -7.58
C LYS A 15 -35.45 -12.47 -8.61
N GLU A 16 -35.60 -13.53 -9.39
CA GLU A 16 -34.65 -13.97 -10.41
C GLU A 16 -34.49 -12.90 -11.49
N ASP A 17 -35.59 -12.26 -11.92
CA ASP A 17 -35.55 -11.21 -12.93
C ASP A 17 -34.82 -9.96 -12.43
N VAL A 18 -35.08 -9.56 -11.19
CA VAL A 18 -34.38 -8.42 -10.56
C VAL A 18 -32.89 -8.74 -10.39
N GLU A 19 -32.53 -9.96 -9.99
CA GLU A 19 -31.13 -10.38 -9.91
C GLU A 19 -30.46 -10.40 -11.28
N ALA A 20 -31.13 -10.89 -12.31
CA ALA A 20 -30.63 -10.90 -13.68
C ALA A 20 -30.39 -9.48 -14.21
N TYR A 21 -31.34 -8.56 -13.99
CA TYR A 21 -31.20 -7.16 -14.35
C TYR A 21 -30.03 -6.49 -13.62
N VAL A 22 -29.92 -6.68 -12.30
CA VAL A 22 -28.82 -6.10 -11.53
C VAL A 22 -27.47 -6.66 -11.98
N ARG A 23 -27.40 -7.94 -12.37
CA ARG A 23 -26.19 -8.58 -12.91
C ARG A 23 -25.75 -7.99 -14.26
N THR A 24 -26.68 -7.63 -15.15
CA THR A 24 -26.37 -7.09 -16.49
C THR A 24 -26.28 -5.57 -16.53
N CYS A 25 -26.80 -4.86 -15.52
CA CYS A 25 -26.78 -3.41 -15.48
C CYS A 25 -25.36 -2.86 -15.22
N LEU A 26 -24.79 -2.22 -16.25
CA LEU A 26 -23.44 -1.63 -16.22
C LEU A 26 -23.25 -0.65 -15.05
N VAL A 27 -24.20 0.27 -14.85
CA VAL A 27 -24.12 1.28 -13.78
C VAL A 27 -24.14 0.60 -12.41
N CYS A 28 -24.95 -0.44 -12.23
CA CYS A 28 -24.97 -1.20 -10.98
C CYS A 28 -23.66 -1.94 -10.76
N GLN A 29 -23.08 -2.56 -11.78
CA GLN A 29 -21.81 -3.29 -11.65
C GLN A 29 -20.63 -2.37 -11.36
N LEU A 30 -20.54 -1.21 -12.02
CA LEU A 30 -19.46 -0.23 -11.80
C LEU A 30 -19.47 0.40 -10.41
N ASN A 31 -20.67 0.65 -9.85
CA ASN A 31 -20.81 1.27 -8.53
C ASN A 31 -20.84 0.24 -7.38
N LYS A 32 -20.97 -1.05 -7.69
CA LYS A 32 -21.01 -2.09 -6.67
C LYS A 32 -19.60 -2.39 -6.19
N VAL A 33 -19.32 -2.04 -4.94
CA VAL A 33 -18.09 -2.49 -4.26
C VAL A 33 -18.09 -4.02 -4.25
N GLU A 34 -17.07 -4.62 -4.86
CA GLU A 34 -16.86 -6.07 -4.78
C GLU A 34 -16.61 -6.47 -3.33
N LYS A 35 -17.54 -7.22 -2.75
CA LYS A 35 -17.31 -7.93 -1.49
C LYS A 35 -16.52 -9.21 -1.79
N LYS A 36 -15.26 -9.06 -2.15
CA LYS A 36 -14.34 -10.20 -2.19
C LYS A 36 -13.97 -10.57 -0.75
N LYS A 37 -13.92 -11.88 -0.49
CA LYS A 37 -13.29 -12.40 0.72
C LYS A 37 -11.83 -11.94 0.73
N GLU A 38 -11.30 -11.60 1.91
CA GLU A 38 -9.92 -11.15 2.05
C GLU A 38 -8.96 -12.04 1.26
N THR A 39 -8.09 -11.39 0.48
CA THR A 39 -7.22 -12.01 -0.51
C THR A 39 -6.12 -12.82 0.17
N GLY A 40 -6.44 -14.01 0.70
CA GLY A 40 -5.49 -14.93 1.30
C GLY A 40 -4.67 -14.34 2.47
N LEU A 41 -3.70 -15.11 2.95
CA LEU A 41 -2.70 -14.61 3.90
C LEU A 41 -1.59 -13.89 3.14
N LEU A 42 -1.14 -12.73 3.64
CA LEU A 42 0.06 -12.08 3.13
C LEU A 42 1.24 -13.07 3.25
N GLN A 43 2.01 -13.25 2.17
CA GLN A 43 3.25 -14.02 2.22
C GLN A 43 4.37 -13.14 2.78
N PRO A 44 4.86 -13.40 4.00
CA PRO A 44 5.95 -12.62 4.57
C PRO A 44 7.26 -12.89 3.83
N LEU A 45 8.10 -11.88 3.73
CA LEU A 45 9.47 -12.04 3.24
C LEU A 45 10.27 -12.91 4.21
N PRO A 46 11.25 -13.71 3.73
CA PRO A 46 12.16 -14.46 4.58
C PRO A 46 12.80 -13.57 5.64
N ILE A 47 12.94 -14.11 6.85
CA ILE A 47 13.62 -13.42 7.95
C ILE A 47 15.13 -13.47 7.66
N PRO A 48 15.84 -12.33 7.72
CA PRO A 48 17.30 -12.33 7.53
C PRO A 48 18.01 -13.14 8.62
N GLU A 49 19.18 -13.70 8.34
CA GLU A 49 19.95 -14.51 9.30
C GLU A 49 20.80 -13.66 10.24
N GLY A 50 21.10 -12.43 9.85
CA GLY A 50 21.87 -11.50 10.66
C GLY A 50 21.56 -10.03 10.40
N PRO A 51 22.09 -9.14 11.26
CA PRO A 51 21.95 -7.71 11.11
C PRO A 51 22.47 -7.23 9.75
N TRP A 52 21.79 -6.25 9.17
CA TRP A 52 22.19 -5.53 7.96
C TRP A 52 22.20 -6.33 6.66
N GLN A 53 21.83 -7.62 6.64
CA GLN A 53 21.66 -8.43 5.42
C GLN A 53 20.39 -8.08 4.61
N SER A 54 19.44 -7.39 5.23
CA SER A 54 18.22 -6.96 4.53
C SER A 54 17.71 -5.67 5.14
N VAL A 55 17.63 -4.64 4.31
CA VAL A 55 17.21 -3.31 4.72
C VAL A 55 15.90 -2.96 4.00
N SER A 56 14.90 -2.52 4.76
CA SER A 56 13.72 -1.86 4.18
C SER A 56 13.96 -0.35 4.13
N MET A 57 13.67 0.27 3.00
CA MET A 57 13.82 1.72 2.80
C MET A 57 12.47 2.33 2.44
N ASP A 58 12.17 3.49 3.01
CA ASP A 58 10.94 4.25 2.70
C ASP A 58 11.15 5.76 2.89
N PHE A 59 10.24 6.57 2.33
CA PHE A 59 10.22 8.01 2.50
C PHE A 59 9.04 8.44 3.37
N ILE A 60 9.34 9.16 4.44
CA ILE A 60 8.32 9.89 5.20
C ILE A 60 8.24 11.30 4.59
N PRO A 61 7.16 11.66 3.88
CA PRO A 61 6.98 13.02 3.38
C PRO A 61 6.77 13.98 4.56
N SER A 62 7.44 15.13 4.54
CA SER A 62 7.19 16.20 5.51
C SER A 62 6.09 17.12 5.00
N PHE A 63 5.08 17.37 5.83
CA PHE A 63 3.99 18.32 5.53
C PHE A 63 4.41 19.78 5.67
N LEU A 64 5.54 20.05 6.35
CA LEU A 64 6.08 21.40 6.54
C LEU A 64 7.46 21.47 5.88
N LYS A 65 7.58 22.32 4.85
CA LYS A 65 8.86 22.64 4.22
C LYS A 65 9.64 23.57 5.15
N VAL A 66 10.45 23.01 6.02
CA VAL A 66 11.40 23.78 6.83
C VAL A 66 12.76 23.70 6.15
N ASN A 67 13.30 24.84 5.72
CA ASN A 67 14.65 24.96 5.17
C ASN A 67 14.95 24.05 3.95
N GLY A 68 13.98 23.82 3.07
CA GLY A 68 14.17 22.97 1.87
C GLY A 68 14.19 21.47 2.15
N ILE A 69 14.03 21.06 3.41
CA ILE A 69 13.83 19.66 3.81
C ILE A 69 12.36 19.33 3.59
N ALA A 70 12.11 18.28 2.82
CA ALA A 70 10.75 17.94 2.41
C ALA A 70 10.43 16.44 2.56
N SER A 71 11.43 15.59 2.79
CA SER A 71 11.21 14.19 3.11
C SER A 71 12.32 13.66 4.01
N ILE A 72 12.02 12.57 4.72
CA ILE A 72 12.99 11.81 5.50
C ILE A 72 13.10 10.44 4.84
N LEU A 73 14.29 10.09 4.37
CA LEU A 73 14.61 8.73 3.96
C LEU A 73 14.88 7.90 5.21
N VAL A 74 14.08 6.87 5.41
CA VAL A 74 14.21 5.92 6.51
C VAL A 74 14.77 4.62 5.96
N ALA A 75 15.79 4.10 6.59
CA ALA A 75 16.32 2.77 6.31
C ALA A 75 16.31 1.96 7.61
N VAL A 76 15.70 0.78 7.58
CA VAL A 76 15.55 -0.08 8.75
C VAL A 76 16.14 -1.45 8.47
N ASP A 77 17.06 -1.89 9.32
CA ASP A 77 17.52 -3.27 9.33
C ASP A 77 16.36 -4.18 9.72
N ARG A 78 16.01 -5.12 8.84
CA ARG A 78 14.85 -6.00 9.05
C ARG A 78 15.05 -6.99 10.19
N PHE A 79 16.30 -7.33 10.52
CA PHE A 79 16.65 -8.25 11.61
C PHE A 79 16.52 -7.58 12.98
N SER A 80 17.30 -6.52 13.23
CA SER A 80 17.36 -5.85 14.54
C SER A 80 16.30 -4.77 14.76
N LYS A 81 15.60 -4.33 13.69
CA LYS A 81 14.72 -3.14 13.67
C LYS A 81 15.46 -1.83 13.92
N TYR A 82 16.78 -1.82 13.85
CA TYR A 82 17.56 -0.59 13.95
C TYR A 82 17.28 0.33 12.74
N GLY A 83 16.89 1.57 13.00
CA GLY A 83 16.48 2.54 11.99
C GLY A 83 17.43 3.73 11.87
N ILE A 84 17.71 4.14 10.64
CA ILE A 84 18.50 5.32 10.29
C ILE A 84 17.60 6.29 9.53
N PHE A 85 17.57 7.53 10.01
CA PHE A 85 16.79 8.62 9.44
C PHE A 85 17.73 9.62 8.78
N MET A 86 17.51 9.85 7.49
CA MET A 86 18.33 10.76 6.68
C MET A 86 17.43 11.82 6.07
N VAL A 87 17.89 13.06 6.11
CA VAL A 87 17.22 14.18 5.45
C VAL A 87 17.32 14.00 3.94
N ALA A 88 16.17 14.12 3.25
CA ALA A 88 16.08 14.07 1.80
C ALA A 88 15.22 15.23 1.24
N SER A 89 15.46 15.56 -0.03
CA SER A 89 14.64 16.53 -0.76
C SER A 89 13.36 15.89 -1.29
N HIS A 90 12.32 16.69 -1.57
CA HIS A 90 11.02 16.18 -2.00
C HIS A 90 11.10 15.33 -3.28
N ALA A 91 11.88 15.80 -4.24
CA ALA A 91 12.18 15.10 -5.49
C ALA A 91 13.62 14.59 -5.44
N CYS A 92 13.94 13.77 -4.44
CA CYS A 92 15.27 13.22 -4.26
C CYS A 92 15.60 12.28 -5.45
N PRO A 93 16.59 12.61 -6.30
CA PRO A 93 16.97 11.74 -7.40
C PRO A 93 17.56 10.44 -6.86
N THR A 94 17.38 9.33 -7.58
CA THR A 94 17.90 8.00 -7.20
C THR A 94 19.40 8.02 -6.90
N GLU A 95 20.19 8.81 -7.64
CA GLU A 95 21.63 8.97 -7.38
C GLU A 95 21.92 9.58 -5.99
N MET A 96 21.13 10.56 -5.57
CA MET A 96 21.26 11.16 -4.25
C MET A 96 20.86 10.17 -3.15
N VAL A 97 19.81 9.37 -3.39
CA VAL A 97 19.40 8.28 -2.48
C VAL A 97 20.53 7.26 -2.30
N ALA A 98 21.15 6.83 -3.40
CA ALA A 98 22.30 5.93 -3.35
C ALA A 98 23.46 6.55 -2.56
N LYS A 99 23.79 7.82 -2.81
CA LYS A 99 24.83 8.55 -2.05
C LYS A 99 24.52 8.60 -0.55
N LEU A 100 23.27 8.88 -0.17
CA LEU A 100 22.84 8.87 1.22
C LEU A 100 22.96 7.48 1.84
N PHE A 101 22.56 6.44 1.12
CA PHE A 101 22.67 5.06 1.56
C PHE A 101 24.13 4.65 1.81
N PHE A 102 25.02 4.84 0.83
CA PHE A 102 26.43 4.49 0.98
C PHE A 102 27.12 5.28 2.10
N LYS A 103 26.81 6.58 2.21
CA LYS A 103 27.42 7.47 3.20
C LYS A 103 27.01 7.14 4.64
N ASN A 104 25.74 6.80 4.86
CA ASN A 104 25.18 6.67 6.22
C ASN A 104 24.97 5.22 6.65
N ILE A 105 24.97 4.26 5.72
CA ILE A 105 24.69 2.85 6.01
C ILE A 105 25.89 1.99 5.65
N THR A 106 26.23 1.90 4.36
CA THR A 106 27.29 0.99 3.89
C THR A 106 28.65 1.27 4.54
N LYS A 107 28.96 2.55 4.75
CA LYS A 107 30.16 2.99 5.47
C LYS A 107 30.29 2.37 6.87
N TYR A 108 29.20 2.18 7.59
CA TYR A 108 29.20 1.77 8.99
C TYR A 108 28.89 0.29 9.19
N PHE A 109 28.05 -0.29 8.31
CA PHE A 109 27.49 -1.62 8.50
C PHE A 109 27.81 -2.59 7.36
N GLY A 110 28.45 -2.12 6.29
CA GLY A 110 28.67 -2.91 5.09
C GLY A 110 27.44 -2.95 4.17
N GLY A 111 27.55 -3.71 3.08
CA GLY A 111 26.44 -3.91 2.16
C GLY A 111 25.48 -4.98 2.68
N PRO A 112 24.15 -4.80 2.50
CA PRO A 112 23.21 -5.90 2.65
C PRO A 112 23.45 -7.02 1.64
#